data_AF-A0A7Z0QHQ8-F1
#
_entry.id   AF-A0A7Z0QHQ8-F1
#
_cell.length_a   1.000
_cell.length_b   1.000
_cell.length_c   1.000
_cell.angle_alpha   90.00
_cell.angle_beta   90.00
_cell.angle_gamma   90.00
#
_symmetry.space_group_name_H-M   'P 1'
#
loop_
_entity.id
_entity.type
_entity.pdbx_description
1 polymer ?
#
loop_
_entity_poly.entity_id
_entity_poly.type
_entity_poly.pdbx_seq_one_letter_code
_entity_poly.pdbx_strand_id
1 'polypeptide(L)'
;MPDRHVTRSGDDYAEALSQLLPQGQAWPRDEGSTLMRVVRGLSQIWGVVEASASKLLEVESDPRITLDLLPDWERNWGLPDPCYQEPLTIGDRQKALVQRMTIEGAQSREFFIGVAAQIGYTITITEYRPFMVGLDRCGDNRVYGDGTNLMYSDTFVRGWLPVYDPQGNPVALDEISEWPNYGLGPDTNRHYWTVHVGTSRLTWFRCGGGGGQTGVDPHLRIGLATDLECLLNRWKPAHTQIIFDYSGLTNGGSMAGTP
;
A
#
# COMPACT_ATOMS: atom_id res chain seq x y z
N MET A 1 25.69 1.36 32.60
CA MET A 1 25.93 2.33 31.51
C MET A 1 25.48 3.67 32.02
N PRO A 2 26.32 4.71 32.02
CA PRO A 2 25.89 6.08 32.32
C PRO A 2 24.93 6.56 31.21
N ASP A 3 24.08 7.49 31.59
CA ASP A 3 22.67 7.62 31.20
C ASP A 3 22.27 7.52 29.73
N ARG A 4 21.23 6.71 29.53
CA ARG A 4 20.26 6.85 28.44
C ARG A 4 19.40 8.08 28.78
N HIS A 5 19.85 9.25 28.33
CA HIS A 5 19.19 10.57 28.39
C HIS A 5 18.80 11.05 29.80
N VAL A 6 19.70 11.76 30.49
CA VAL A 6 19.39 12.43 31.78
C VAL A 6 18.37 13.54 31.57
N THR A 7 17.17 13.39 32.14
CA THR A 7 16.21 14.49 32.24
C THR A 7 16.51 15.36 33.46
N ARG A 8 16.61 16.67 33.27
CA ARG A 8 16.79 17.66 34.34
C ARG A 8 15.48 18.43 34.59
N SER A 9 15.20 18.71 35.86
CA SER A 9 14.07 19.54 36.26
C SER A 9 14.36 21.03 36.10
N GLY A 10 13.32 21.86 36.14
CA GLY A 10 13.47 23.32 36.13
C GLY A 10 14.25 23.86 37.34
N ASP A 11 14.20 23.16 38.47
CA ASP A 11 14.95 23.53 39.67
C ASP A 11 16.44 23.19 39.54
N ASP A 12 16.80 22.09 38.88
CA ASP A 12 18.19 21.77 38.56
C ASP A 12 18.79 22.84 37.64
N TYR A 13 17.99 23.32 36.67
CA TYR A 13 18.37 24.46 35.83
C TYR A 13 18.48 25.77 36.61
N ALA A 14 17.62 26.00 37.60
CA ALA A 14 17.70 27.17 38.48
C ALA A 14 18.96 27.15 39.35
N GLU A 15 19.34 25.98 39.86
CA GLU A 15 20.57 25.79 40.62
C GLU A 15 21.79 26.05 39.72
N ALA A 16 21.84 25.45 38.54
CA ALA A 16 22.92 25.67 37.57
C ALA A 16 23.04 27.16 37.17
N LEU A 17 21.91 27.81 36.87
CA LEU A 17 21.88 29.24 36.55
C LEU A 17 22.36 30.08 37.74
N SER A 18 21.98 29.69 38.97
CA SER A 18 22.47 30.35 40.16
C SER A 18 24.01 30.27 40.23
N GLN A 19 24.60 29.10 40.01
CA GLN A 19 26.06 28.92 40.10
C GLN A 19 26.84 29.74 39.06
N LEU A 20 26.21 30.09 37.93
CA LEU A 20 26.79 30.94 36.89
C LEU A 20 26.75 32.44 37.21
N LEU A 21 25.93 32.87 38.17
CA LEU A 21 25.89 34.27 38.61
C LEU A 21 27.14 34.62 39.43
N PRO A 22 27.64 35.88 39.35
CA PRO A 22 28.74 36.33 40.19
C PRO A 22 28.44 36.17 41.70
N GLN A 23 29.50 36.12 42.51
CA GLN A 23 29.38 36.08 43.97
C GLN A 23 29.42 37.50 44.56
N GLY A 24 28.73 37.73 45.68
CA GLY A 24 28.78 39.00 46.42
C GLY A 24 27.42 39.42 47.01
N GLN A 25 27.39 40.54 47.74
CA GLN A 25 26.17 41.04 48.41
C GLN A 25 25.05 41.40 47.43
N ALA A 26 25.38 41.79 46.20
CA ALA A 26 24.41 42.04 45.15
C ALA A 26 23.72 40.77 44.62
N TRP A 27 24.26 39.58 44.92
CA TRP A 27 23.82 38.28 44.42
C TRP A 27 23.48 37.31 45.57
N PRO A 28 22.46 37.63 46.39
CA PRO A 28 22.08 36.77 47.51
C PRO A 28 21.62 35.38 47.03
N ARG A 29 22.03 34.33 47.75
CA ARG A 29 21.68 32.91 47.48
C ARG A 29 20.53 32.38 48.32
N ASP A 30 19.92 33.27 49.10
CA ASP A 30 18.76 32.94 49.91
C ASP A 30 17.55 32.63 49.00
N GLU A 31 16.87 31.51 49.26
CA GLU A 31 15.73 31.04 48.46
C GLU A 31 14.57 32.03 48.40
N GLY A 32 14.39 32.85 49.46
CA GLY A 32 13.35 33.86 49.55
C GLY A 32 13.70 35.17 48.83
N SER A 33 14.94 35.33 48.37
CA SER A 33 15.38 36.57 47.70
C SER A 33 14.65 36.79 46.36
N THR A 34 14.36 38.05 46.04
CA THR A 34 13.74 38.42 44.75
C THR A 34 14.56 37.92 43.56
N LEU A 35 15.90 37.94 43.67
CA LEU A 35 16.81 37.39 42.67
C LEU A 35 16.55 35.90 42.45
N MET A 36 16.52 35.09 43.51
CA MET A 36 16.35 33.64 43.36
C MET A 36 14.95 33.26 42.87
N ARG A 37 13.93 34.04 43.23
CA ARG A 37 12.59 33.90 42.65
C ARG A 37 12.57 34.17 41.14
N VAL A 38 13.29 35.20 40.67
CA VAL A 38 13.42 35.49 39.23
C VAL A 38 14.18 34.37 38.53
N VAL A 39 15.30 33.91 39.09
CA VAL A 39 16.10 32.80 38.52
C VAL A 39 15.26 31.53 38.40
N ARG A 40 14.52 31.14 39.46
CA ARG A 40 13.60 30.00 39.39
C ARG A 40 12.53 30.20 38.32
N GLY A 41 11.89 31.38 38.30
CA GLY A 41 10.87 31.71 37.30
C GLY A 41 11.38 31.62 35.85
N LEU A 42 12.59 32.10 35.58
CA LEU A 42 13.24 32.01 34.26
C LEU A 42 13.68 30.58 33.91
N SER A 43 13.91 29.73 34.92
CA SER A 43 14.48 28.39 34.71
C SER A 43 13.44 27.30 34.51
N GLN A 44 12.20 27.47 35.01
CA GLN A 44 11.16 26.45 34.91
C GLN A 44 10.85 26.01 33.47
N ILE A 45 10.92 26.94 32.52
CA ILE A 45 10.68 26.62 31.10
C ILE A 45 11.67 25.58 30.56
N TRP A 46 12.92 25.59 31.04
CA TRP A 46 13.95 24.66 30.58
C TRP A 46 13.66 23.23 31.00
N GLY A 47 13.01 22.99 32.14
CA GLY A 47 12.55 21.66 32.51
C GLY A 47 11.49 21.11 31.55
N VAL A 48 10.59 21.96 31.06
CA VAL A 48 9.57 21.58 30.06
C VAL A 48 10.22 21.28 28.71
N VAL A 49 11.18 22.12 28.30
CA VAL A 49 11.95 21.93 27.06
C VAL A 49 12.77 20.64 27.13
N GLU A 50 13.44 20.38 28.25
CA GLU A 50 14.21 19.16 28.48
C GLU A 50 13.34 17.91 28.39
N ALA A 51 12.17 17.91 29.05
CA ALA A 51 11.23 16.80 28.97
C ALA A 51 10.75 16.53 27.54
N SER A 52 10.50 17.61 26.78
CA SER A 52 10.08 17.52 25.38
C SER A 52 11.21 17.02 24.48
N ALA A 53 12.44 17.48 24.69
CA ALA A 53 13.63 17.05 23.97
C ALA A 53 13.98 15.57 24.26
N SER A 54 13.87 15.15 25.52
CA SER A 54 14.04 13.73 25.88
C SER A 54 12.96 12.86 25.24
N LYS A 55 11.68 13.27 25.31
CA LYS A 55 10.58 12.56 24.64
C LYS A 55 10.83 12.43 23.13
N LEU A 56 11.32 13.50 22.50
CA LEU A 56 11.66 13.50 21.08
C LEU A 56 12.71 12.42 20.75
N LEU A 57 13.79 12.36 21.52
CA LEU A 57 14.88 11.42 21.27
C LEU A 57 14.51 9.98 21.62
N GLU A 58 13.80 9.76 22.72
CA GLU A 58 13.53 8.42 23.24
C GLU A 58 12.32 7.74 22.62
N VAL A 59 11.31 8.51 22.24
CA VAL A 59 10.00 8.00 21.82
C VAL A 59 9.67 8.45 20.40
N GLU A 60 9.68 9.75 20.14
CA GLU A 60 9.15 10.26 18.86
C GLU A 60 10.09 10.03 17.66
N SER A 61 11.38 9.80 17.92
CA SER A 61 12.36 9.47 16.88
C SER A 61 12.21 8.05 16.33
N ASP A 62 11.63 7.12 17.10
CA ASP A 62 11.41 5.74 16.66
C ASP A 62 9.95 5.57 16.14
N PRO A 63 9.76 5.26 14.84
CA PRO A 63 8.45 5.09 14.23
C PRO A 63 7.62 3.95 14.85
N ARG A 64 8.24 3.04 15.62
CA ARG A 64 7.53 1.94 16.30
C ARG A 64 6.77 2.38 17.55
N ILE A 65 7.15 3.52 18.14
CA ILE A 65 6.62 3.97 19.44
C ILE A 65 6.20 5.44 19.46
N THR A 66 6.45 6.21 18.40
CA THR A 66 6.00 7.61 18.24
C THR A 66 4.49 7.79 18.46
N LEU A 67 4.12 8.90 19.10
CA LEU A 67 2.74 9.25 19.38
C LEU A 67 2.40 10.63 18.83
N ASP A 68 3.18 11.65 19.22
CA ASP A 68 2.92 13.04 18.82
C ASP A 68 3.36 13.28 17.36
N LEU A 69 4.49 12.71 16.95
CA LEU A 69 5.03 12.86 15.59
C LEU A 69 4.48 11.84 14.59
N LEU A 70 3.59 10.93 15.01
CA LEU A 70 3.02 9.90 14.12
C LEU A 70 2.40 10.50 12.84
N PRO A 71 1.61 11.59 12.89
CA PRO A 71 1.05 12.21 11.68
C PRO A 71 2.12 12.75 10.72
N ASP A 72 3.23 13.27 11.24
CA ASP A 72 4.33 13.80 10.44
C ASP A 72 5.12 12.69 9.77
N TRP A 73 5.36 11.59 10.48
CA TRP A 73 5.94 10.38 9.92
C TRP A 73 5.09 9.82 8.78
N GLU A 74 3.78 9.68 9.00
CA GLU A 74 2.86 9.19 7.98
C GLU A 74 2.83 10.09 6.74
N ARG A 75 2.78 11.41 6.93
CA ARG A 75 2.86 12.38 5.84
C ARG A 75 4.13 12.19 5.01
N ASN A 76 5.27 11.98 5.66
CA ASN A 76 6.56 11.80 4.98
C ASN A 76 6.61 10.49 4.17
N TRP A 77 5.93 9.44 4.63
CA TRP A 77 5.88 8.13 3.96
C TRP A 77 4.65 7.92 3.06
N GLY A 78 3.83 8.95 2.87
CA GLY A 78 2.66 8.93 2.01
C GLY A 78 1.53 8.04 2.53
N LEU A 79 1.40 7.96 3.85
CA LEU A 79 0.27 7.33 4.55
C LEU A 79 -0.77 8.40 4.95
N PRO A 80 -2.07 8.06 5.01
CA PRO A 80 -2.65 6.75 4.70
C PRO A 80 -2.57 6.40 3.21
N ASP A 81 -2.41 5.11 2.90
CA ASP A 81 -2.34 4.67 1.50
C ASP A 81 -3.72 4.82 0.85
N PRO A 82 -3.85 5.46 -0.32
CA PRO A 82 -5.13 5.57 -1.02
C PRO A 82 -5.77 4.22 -1.38
N CYS A 83 -4.99 3.13 -1.40
CA CYS A 83 -5.49 1.82 -1.83
C CYS A 83 -6.23 1.02 -0.74
N TYR A 84 -5.97 1.26 0.55
CA TYR A 84 -6.64 0.52 1.63
C TYR A 84 -7.14 1.44 2.73
N GLN A 85 -8.15 0.97 3.48
CA GLN A 85 -8.76 1.75 4.55
C GLN A 85 -7.75 2.01 5.67
N GLU A 86 -7.81 3.20 6.25
CA GLU A 86 -6.91 3.63 7.31
C GLU A 86 -7.05 2.71 8.55
N PRO A 87 -5.94 2.26 9.17
CA PRO A 87 -6.02 1.48 10.39
C PRO A 87 -6.64 2.29 11.54
N LEU A 88 -7.59 1.68 12.25
CA LEU A 88 -8.38 2.36 13.29
C LEU A 88 -7.59 2.63 14.59
N THR A 89 -6.48 1.94 14.82
CA THR A 89 -5.71 2.04 16.07
C THR A 89 -4.32 2.62 15.83
N ILE A 90 -3.78 3.35 16.82
CA ILE A 90 -2.42 3.93 16.78
C ILE A 90 -1.38 2.83 16.57
N GLY A 91 -1.53 1.68 17.25
CA GLY A 91 -0.60 0.55 17.13
C GLY A 91 -0.58 -0.07 15.74
N ASP A 92 -1.74 -0.15 15.06
CA ASP A 92 -1.80 -0.66 13.69
C ASP A 92 -1.23 0.36 12.68
N ARG A 93 -1.41 1.67 12.94
CA ARG A 93 -0.78 2.74 12.16
C ARG A 93 0.75 2.70 12.26
N GLN A 94 1.31 2.54 13.47
CA GLN A 94 2.75 2.37 13.69
C GLN A 94 3.30 1.14 12.95
N LYS A 95 2.59 0.00 12.98
CA LYS A 95 2.99 -1.20 12.21
C LYS A 95 2.97 -0.95 10.71
N ALA A 96 1.93 -0.31 10.19
CA ALA A 96 1.82 0.02 8.76
C ALA A 96 2.94 0.97 8.32
N LEU A 97 3.26 1.99 9.14
CA LEU A 97 4.39 2.88 8.93
C LEU A 97 5.71 2.12 8.87
N VAL A 98 6.01 1.28 9.88
CA VAL A 98 7.24 0.50 9.93
C VAL A 98 7.34 -0.47 8.75
N GLN A 99 6.24 -1.15 8.39
CA GLN A 99 6.19 -1.99 7.20
C GLN A 99 6.51 -1.17 5.94
N ARG A 100 5.92 0.02 5.79
CA ARG A 100 6.19 0.92 4.65
C ARG A 100 7.64 1.40 4.59
N MET A 101 8.28 1.62 5.74
CA MET A 101 9.68 2.02 5.83
C MET A 101 10.65 0.88 5.53
N THR A 102 10.31 -0.33 5.96
CA THR A 102 11.18 -1.51 5.86
C THR A 102 10.95 -2.35 4.60
N ILE A 103 9.92 -2.04 3.81
CA ILE A 103 9.62 -2.82 2.61
C ILE A 103 10.74 -2.65 1.59
N GLU A 104 11.47 -3.74 1.35
CA GLU A 104 12.38 -3.84 0.22
C GLU A 104 11.54 -4.15 -1.03
N GLY A 105 11.38 -3.16 -1.89
CA GLY A 105 10.67 -3.35 -3.16
C GLY A 105 11.42 -4.32 -4.07
N ALA A 106 10.68 -5.22 -4.72
CA ALA A 106 11.21 -6.09 -5.77
C ALA A 106 10.24 -6.15 -6.96
N GLN A 107 10.75 -6.62 -8.09
CA GLN A 107 9.98 -6.76 -9.35
C GLN A 107 9.78 -8.23 -9.73
N SER A 108 9.73 -9.10 -8.73
CA SER A 108 9.48 -10.53 -8.92
C SER A 108 8.04 -10.90 -8.57
N ARG A 109 7.59 -12.01 -9.14
CA ARG A 109 6.29 -12.60 -8.85
C ARG A 109 6.10 -12.90 -7.36
N GLU A 110 7.13 -13.48 -6.76
CA GLU A 110 7.13 -13.90 -5.35
C GLU A 110 6.94 -12.70 -4.42
N PHE A 111 7.50 -11.54 -4.77
CA PHE A 111 7.30 -10.30 -4.03
C PHE A 111 5.82 -9.88 -4.04
N PHE A 112 5.19 -9.83 -5.22
CA PHE A 112 3.79 -9.43 -5.34
C PHE A 112 2.83 -10.44 -4.67
N ILE A 113 3.14 -11.74 -4.73
CA ILE A 113 2.41 -12.78 -3.98
C ILE A 113 2.57 -12.56 -2.47
N GLY A 114 3.78 -12.26 -1.99
CA GLY A 114 4.04 -11.97 -0.57
C GLY A 114 3.30 -10.73 -0.07
N VAL A 115 3.28 -9.66 -0.87
CA VAL A 115 2.53 -8.44 -0.55
C VAL A 115 1.02 -8.71 -0.49
N ALA A 116 0.47 -9.46 -1.45
CA ALA A 116 -0.94 -9.85 -1.43
C ALA A 116 -1.29 -10.69 -0.19
N ALA A 117 -0.39 -11.59 0.24
CA ALA A 117 -0.59 -12.37 1.46
C ALA A 117 -0.60 -11.50 2.73
N GLN A 118 0.20 -10.43 2.79
CA GLN A 118 0.20 -9.50 3.93
C GLN A 118 -1.13 -8.75 4.11
N ILE A 119 -1.81 -8.45 3.00
CA ILE A 119 -3.15 -7.84 3.02
C ILE A 119 -4.28 -8.88 3.09
N GLY A 120 -3.96 -10.18 3.16
CA GLY A 120 -4.91 -11.27 3.39
C GLY A 120 -5.47 -11.94 2.13
N TYR A 121 -4.90 -11.71 0.95
CA TYR A 121 -5.31 -12.37 -0.29
C TYR A 121 -4.35 -13.49 -0.68
N THR A 122 -4.92 -14.62 -1.12
CA THR A 122 -4.14 -15.67 -1.80
C THR A 122 -4.26 -15.46 -3.31
N ILE A 123 -3.13 -15.18 -3.96
CA ILE A 123 -3.08 -14.96 -5.41
C ILE A 123 -2.04 -15.86 -6.07
N THR A 124 -2.24 -16.14 -7.35
CA THR A 124 -1.21 -16.66 -8.24
C THR A 124 -1.06 -15.74 -9.44
N ILE A 125 0.16 -15.63 -9.96
CA ILE A 125 0.46 -14.73 -11.08
C ILE A 125 1.04 -15.55 -12.23
N THR A 126 0.40 -15.43 -13.39
CA THR A 126 0.84 -16.00 -14.65
C THR A 126 1.46 -14.89 -15.49
N GLU A 127 2.74 -15.03 -15.83
CA GLU A 127 3.48 -14.09 -16.66
C GLU A 127 3.54 -14.60 -18.09
N TYR A 128 3.18 -13.75 -19.05
CA TYR A 128 3.33 -14.07 -20.46
C TYR A 128 4.60 -13.44 -21.02
N ARG A 129 5.31 -14.19 -21.86
CA ARG A 129 6.44 -13.65 -22.63
C ARG A 129 5.91 -13.01 -23.92
N PRO A 130 6.53 -11.91 -24.40
CA PRO A 130 6.17 -11.35 -25.70
C PRO A 130 6.51 -12.34 -26.82
N PHE A 131 5.80 -12.22 -27.94
CA PHE A 131 6.13 -12.93 -29.16
C PHE A 131 7.48 -12.44 -29.71
N MET A 132 8.39 -13.36 -30.00
CA MET A 132 9.72 -13.08 -30.54
C MET A 132 9.91 -13.75 -31.89
N VAL A 133 10.06 -12.95 -32.95
CA VAL A 133 10.34 -13.46 -34.30
C VAL A 133 11.64 -14.27 -34.29
N GLY A 134 11.58 -15.52 -34.75
CA GLY A 134 12.71 -16.45 -34.77
C GLY A 134 12.77 -17.42 -33.58
N LEU A 135 12.00 -17.17 -32.51
CA LEU A 135 11.72 -18.14 -31.44
C LEU A 135 10.27 -18.63 -31.49
N ASP A 136 9.34 -17.72 -31.80
CA ASP A 136 7.93 -17.98 -31.92
C ASP A 136 7.49 -18.02 -33.40
N ARG A 137 6.37 -18.72 -33.64
CA ARG A 137 5.78 -18.88 -34.98
C ARG A 137 4.35 -18.33 -34.99
N CYS A 138 4.02 -17.52 -36.00
CA CYS A 138 2.64 -17.12 -36.27
C CYS A 138 1.90 -18.29 -36.95
N GLY A 139 0.68 -18.54 -36.52
CA GLY A 139 -0.17 -19.63 -37.02
C GLY A 139 -0.29 -20.77 -36.02
N ASP A 140 -1.34 -20.71 -35.20
CA ASP A 140 -1.86 -21.88 -34.50
C ASP A 140 -2.46 -22.83 -35.55
N ASN A 141 -2.18 -24.13 -35.43
CA ASN A 141 -2.65 -25.16 -36.36
C ASN A 141 -4.02 -25.72 -35.96
N ARG A 142 -4.83 -24.94 -35.25
CA ARG A 142 -6.21 -25.30 -34.96
C ARG A 142 -7.09 -24.99 -36.16
N VAL A 143 -7.69 -26.06 -36.66
CA VAL A 143 -8.55 -26.07 -37.85
C VAL A 143 -9.87 -25.34 -37.55
N TYR A 144 -10.43 -24.61 -38.51
CA TYR A 144 -11.81 -24.17 -38.45
C TYR A 144 -12.73 -25.28 -38.99
N GLY A 145 -13.90 -25.49 -38.37
CA GLY A 145 -14.85 -26.52 -38.79
C GLY A 145 -14.42 -27.96 -38.43
N ASP A 146 -14.72 -28.92 -39.31
CA ASP A 146 -14.56 -30.37 -39.10
C ASP A 146 -13.11 -30.90 -39.15
N GLY A 147 -12.12 -30.03 -39.16
CA GLY A 147 -10.71 -30.46 -39.20
C GLY A 147 -10.07 -30.49 -40.59
N THR A 148 -10.81 -30.14 -41.66
CA THR A 148 -10.33 -30.37 -43.04
C THR A 148 -9.55 -29.21 -43.69
N ASN A 149 -9.73 -27.96 -43.25
CA ASN A 149 -9.10 -26.78 -43.90
C ASN A 149 -8.20 -25.98 -42.94
N LEU A 150 -6.90 -25.91 -43.25
CA LEU A 150 -5.93 -25.10 -42.53
C LEU A 150 -6.30 -23.61 -42.62
N MET A 151 -6.23 -22.87 -41.50
CA MET A 151 -6.46 -21.41 -41.48
C MET A 151 -5.45 -20.60 -42.31
N TYR A 152 -4.36 -21.22 -42.77
CA TYR A 152 -3.37 -20.59 -43.63
C TYR A 152 -3.30 -21.33 -44.95
N SER A 153 -3.90 -20.72 -45.98
CA SER A 153 -3.61 -21.04 -47.37
C SER A 153 -2.23 -20.46 -47.72
N ASP A 154 -1.42 -21.23 -48.44
CA ASP A 154 -0.14 -20.77 -49.02
C ASP A 154 -0.34 -19.66 -50.08
N THR A 155 -1.57 -19.47 -50.56
CA THR A 155 -1.97 -18.32 -51.36
C THR A 155 -2.22 -17.10 -50.48
N PHE A 156 -1.12 -16.45 -50.09
CA PHE A 156 -1.06 -15.15 -49.43
C PHE A 156 -2.04 -14.14 -50.07
N VAL A 157 -3.20 -13.92 -49.46
CA VAL A 157 -4.15 -12.89 -49.89
C VAL A 157 -3.54 -11.53 -49.56
N ARG A 158 -2.96 -10.87 -50.57
CA ARG A 158 -2.65 -9.43 -50.54
C ARG A 158 -3.97 -8.66 -50.60
N GLY A 159 -4.61 -8.46 -49.45
CA GLY A 159 -5.84 -7.65 -49.37
C GLY A 159 -6.45 -7.66 -47.98
N TRP A 160 -7.10 -6.55 -47.64
CA TRP A 160 -7.89 -6.41 -46.41
C TRP A 160 -9.04 -7.44 -46.44
N LEU A 161 -8.97 -8.46 -45.59
CA LEU A 161 -10.09 -9.38 -45.38
C LEU A 161 -11.13 -8.65 -44.51
N PRO A 162 -12.37 -8.48 -44.99
CA PRO A 162 -13.44 -7.91 -44.16
C PRO A 162 -13.64 -8.78 -42.93
N VAL A 163 -13.68 -8.15 -41.76
CA VAL A 163 -14.00 -8.84 -40.51
C VAL A 163 -15.52 -8.96 -40.43
N TYR A 164 -16.05 -10.12 -40.03
CA TYR A 164 -17.49 -10.40 -40.01
C TYR A 164 -18.02 -10.59 -38.58
N ASP A 165 -19.28 -10.19 -38.34
CA ASP A 165 -20.04 -10.49 -37.13
C ASP A 165 -20.51 -11.97 -37.11
N PRO A 166 -21.05 -12.49 -35.98
CA PRO A 166 -21.60 -13.85 -35.91
C PRO A 166 -22.72 -14.15 -36.90
N GLN A 167 -23.30 -13.12 -37.52
CA GLN A 167 -24.36 -13.16 -38.50
C GLN A 167 -23.83 -13.10 -39.95
N GLY A 168 -22.51 -13.01 -40.14
CA GLY A 168 -21.84 -13.00 -41.44
C GLY A 168 -21.85 -11.63 -42.14
N ASN A 169 -22.11 -10.53 -41.42
CA ASN A 169 -22.05 -9.17 -41.95
C ASN A 169 -20.71 -8.50 -41.65
N PRO A 170 -20.16 -7.69 -42.55
CA PRO A 170 -18.90 -7.00 -42.31
C PRO A 170 -19.06 -5.97 -41.17
N VAL A 171 -18.19 -6.01 -40.15
CA VAL A 171 -18.15 -4.98 -39.09
C VAL A 171 -17.63 -3.65 -39.65
N ALA A 172 -18.18 -2.56 -39.13
CA ALA A 172 -17.78 -1.22 -39.53
C ALA A 172 -16.34 -0.88 -39.09
N LEU A 173 -15.75 0.14 -39.69
CA LEU A 173 -14.47 0.71 -39.21
C LEU A 173 -14.68 1.14 -37.74
N ASP A 174 -13.84 0.64 -36.83
CA ASP A 174 -13.87 0.86 -35.37
C ASP A 174 -14.89 0.03 -34.55
N GLU A 175 -15.54 -0.99 -35.13
CA GLU A 175 -16.31 -1.99 -34.37
C GLU A 175 -15.47 -3.22 -33.99
N ILE A 176 -15.62 -3.68 -32.74
CA ILE A 176 -14.93 -4.86 -32.21
C ILE A 176 -15.71 -6.11 -32.63
N SER A 177 -15.09 -7.02 -33.39
CA SER A 177 -15.66 -8.34 -33.66
C SER A 177 -15.54 -9.28 -32.46
N GLU A 178 -16.53 -10.15 -32.26
CA GLU A 178 -16.50 -11.21 -31.23
C GLU A 178 -15.40 -12.27 -31.48
N TRP A 179 -14.89 -12.36 -32.72
CA TRP A 179 -13.69 -13.11 -33.02
C TRP A 179 -12.48 -12.22 -32.75
N PRO A 180 -11.63 -12.56 -31.76
CA PRO A 180 -10.48 -11.74 -31.44
C PRO A 180 -9.51 -11.87 -32.60
N ASN A 181 -9.51 -10.89 -33.50
CA ASN A 181 -8.27 -10.56 -34.18
C ASN A 181 -7.25 -10.35 -33.07
N TYR A 182 -6.19 -11.14 -33.06
CA TYR A 182 -5.07 -11.04 -32.14
C TYR A 182 -4.46 -9.64 -32.28
N GLY A 183 -5.05 -8.66 -31.60
CA GLY A 183 -4.57 -7.32 -31.54
C GLY A 183 -3.23 -7.35 -30.84
N LEU A 184 -2.19 -6.90 -31.52
CA LEU A 184 -0.97 -6.55 -30.82
C LEU A 184 -1.34 -5.47 -29.81
N GLY A 185 -1.01 -5.71 -28.54
CA GLY A 185 -1.24 -4.74 -27.47
C GLY A 185 -0.57 -3.39 -27.78
N PRO A 186 -0.93 -2.33 -27.04
CA PRO A 186 -0.29 -1.02 -27.21
C PRO A 186 1.24 -1.16 -27.08
N ASP A 187 1.96 -0.40 -27.90
CA ASP A 187 3.43 -0.38 -27.99
C ASP A 187 4.13 -0.07 -26.66
N THR A 188 3.44 0.63 -25.77
CA THR A 188 3.88 0.95 -24.40
C THR A 188 3.87 -0.25 -23.44
N ASN A 189 3.14 -1.32 -23.77
CA ASN A 189 2.99 -2.48 -22.92
C ASN A 189 3.87 -3.65 -23.39
N ARG A 190 4.79 -4.08 -22.52
CA ARG A 190 5.78 -5.12 -22.83
C ARG A 190 5.42 -6.47 -22.19
N HIS A 191 4.74 -6.44 -21.06
CA HIS A 191 4.46 -7.63 -20.26
C HIS A 191 2.97 -7.70 -19.91
N TYR A 192 2.40 -8.88 -20.06
CA TYR A 192 1.05 -9.17 -19.57
C TYR A 192 1.16 -10.11 -18.38
N TRP A 193 0.48 -9.76 -17.30
CA TRP A 193 0.31 -10.62 -16.14
C TRP A 193 -1.18 -10.91 -15.95
N THR A 194 -1.54 -12.18 -15.78
CA THR A 194 -2.85 -12.55 -15.22
C THR A 194 -2.66 -12.82 -13.73
N VAL A 195 -3.36 -12.06 -12.90
CA VAL A 195 -3.42 -12.26 -11.45
C VAL A 195 -4.70 -13.03 -11.17
N HIS A 196 -4.56 -14.30 -10.79
CA HIS A 196 -5.68 -15.13 -10.38
C HIS A 196 -5.90 -14.92 -8.88
N VAL A 197 -7.09 -14.44 -8.54
CA VAL A 197 -7.48 -14.19 -7.15
C VAL A 197 -8.20 -15.43 -6.61
N GLY A 198 -7.62 -16.08 -5.62
CA GLY A 198 -8.13 -17.34 -5.07
C GLY A 198 -9.23 -17.18 -4.03
N THR A 199 -9.38 -15.99 -3.43
CA THR A 199 -10.30 -15.71 -2.33
C THR A 199 -11.08 -14.43 -2.57
N SER A 200 -12.40 -14.46 -2.40
CA SER A 200 -13.24 -13.27 -2.55
C SER A 200 -13.15 -12.41 -1.30
N ARG A 201 -13.30 -11.09 -1.46
CA ARG A 201 -13.39 -10.17 -0.32
C ARG A 201 -14.77 -10.32 0.31
N LEU A 202 -14.82 -10.95 1.49
CA LEU A 202 -16.02 -11.08 2.31
C LEU A 202 -16.00 -10.02 3.41
N THR A 203 -16.94 -9.08 3.37
CA THR A 203 -17.13 -8.10 4.44
C THR A 203 -18.43 -8.41 5.18
N TRP A 204 -18.31 -8.94 6.39
CA TRP A 204 -19.44 -9.26 7.25
C TRP A 204 -19.95 -8.02 7.98
N PHE A 205 -21.26 -7.93 8.12
CA PHE A 205 -21.90 -6.92 8.96
C PHE A 205 -21.46 -7.06 10.42
N ARG A 206 -21.16 -5.94 11.07
CA ARG A 206 -20.79 -5.89 12.49
C ARG A 206 -21.68 -4.91 13.24
N CYS A 207 -22.17 -5.32 14.41
CA CYS A 207 -22.83 -4.43 15.36
C CYS A 207 -21.78 -3.80 16.29
N GLY A 208 -21.78 -2.47 16.45
CA GLY A 208 -20.86 -1.76 17.38
C GLY A 208 -20.25 -0.49 16.80
N GLY A 209 -19.33 0.14 17.53
CA GLY A 209 -18.65 1.37 17.10
C GLY A 209 -17.85 1.14 15.82
N GLY A 210 -18.16 1.90 14.75
CA GLY A 210 -17.58 1.72 13.42
C GLY A 210 -18.12 0.52 12.64
N GLY A 211 -19.20 -0.11 13.11
CA GLY A 211 -19.88 -1.23 12.45
C GLY A 211 -20.88 -0.80 11.35
N GLY A 212 -21.58 -1.79 10.79
CA GLY A 212 -22.60 -1.58 9.77
C GLY A 212 -23.90 -1.01 10.33
N GLN A 213 -24.63 -0.26 9.52
CA GLN A 213 -25.93 0.33 9.85
C GLN A 213 -27.07 -0.63 9.49
N THR A 214 -27.86 -1.02 10.49
CA THR A 214 -29.04 -1.88 10.30
C THR A 214 -30.04 -1.22 9.36
N GLY A 215 -30.47 -1.95 8.32
CA GLY A 215 -31.41 -1.46 7.31
C GLY A 215 -30.78 -0.69 6.14
N VAL A 216 -29.47 -0.43 6.19
CA VAL A 216 -28.69 0.16 5.08
C VAL A 216 -27.64 -0.83 4.58
N ASP A 217 -26.87 -1.42 5.49
CA ASP A 217 -25.80 -2.35 5.14
C ASP A 217 -26.29 -3.80 5.06
N PRO A 218 -25.91 -4.55 4.01
CA PRO A 218 -26.24 -5.96 3.91
C PRO A 218 -25.43 -6.80 4.91
N HIS A 219 -25.97 -7.95 5.30
CA HIS A 219 -25.32 -8.88 6.25
C HIS A 219 -23.97 -9.41 5.77
N LEU A 220 -23.78 -9.52 4.45
CA LEU A 220 -22.54 -9.89 3.80
C LEU A 220 -22.39 -9.09 2.51
N ARG A 221 -21.24 -8.42 2.33
CA ARG A 221 -20.81 -7.88 1.03
C ARG A 221 -19.74 -8.78 0.44
N ILE A 222 -19.99 -9.26 -0.78
CA ILE A 222 -19.00 -9.97 -1.60
C ILE A 222 -18.54 -8.97 -2.65
N GLY A 223 -17.29 -8.52 -2.53
CA GLY A 223 -16.71 -7.51 -3.42
C GLY A 223 -15.52 -8.04 -4.21
N LEU A 224 -15.16 -7.29 -5.26
CA LEU A 224 -13.85 -7.39 -5.87
C LEU A 224 -12.77 -6.94 -4.88
N ALA A 225 -11.55 -7.43 -5.05
CA ALA A 225 -10.41 -7.04 -4.22
C ALA A 225 -9.86 -5.68 -4.68
N THR A 226 -10.64 -4.62 -4.53
CA THR A 226 -10.32 -3.27 -5.03
C THR A 226 -9.04 -2.68 -4.41
N ASP A 227 -8.73 -3.08 -3.18
CA ASP A 227 -7.49 -2.74 -2.49
C ASP A 227 -6.27 -3.43 -3.11
N LEU A 228 -6.38 -4.74 -3.37
CA LEU A 228 -5.36 -5.50 -4.09
C LEU A 228 -5.15 -4.94 -5.50
N GLU A 229 -6.23 -4.66 -6.23
CA GLU A 229 -6.19 -4.11 -7.58
C GLU A 229 -5.48 -2.74 -7.61
N CYS A 230 -5.84 -1.84 -6.69
CA CYS A 230 -5.19 -0.54 -6.57
C CYS A 230 -3.70 -0.68 -6.27
N LEU A 231 -3.34 -1.54 -5.31
CA LEU A 231 -1.96 -1.74 -4.88
C LEU A 231 -1.10 -2.30 -6.02
N LEU A 232 -1.54 -3.40 -6.64
CA LEU A 232 -0.79 -4.03 -7.72
C LEU A 232 -0.68 -3.12 -8.94
N ASN A 233 -1.74 -2.40 -9.32
CA ASN A 233 -1.65 -1.43 -10.42
C ASN A 233 -0.71 -0.25 -10.14
N ARG A 234 -0.54 0.11 -8.87
CA ARG A 234 0.37 1.18 -8.46
C ARG A 234 1.83 0.71 -8.42
N TRP A 235 2.08 -0.54 -8.02
CA TRP A 235 3.44 -1.05 -7.78
C TRP A 235 4.01 -1.88 -8.94
N LYS A 236 3.18 -2.31 -9.88
CA LYS A 236 3.60 -3.07 -11.07
C LYS A 236 4.74 -2.35 -11.83
N PRO A 237 5.59 -3.10 -12.56
CA PRO A 237 6.52 -2.47 -13.48
C PRO A 237 5.80 -1.62 -14.52
N ALA A 238 6.40 -0.50 -14.92
CA ALA A 238 5.77 0.50 -15.81
C ALA A 238 5.22 -0.10 -17.11
N HIS A 239 5.93 -1.04 -17.73
CA HIS A 239 5.54 -1.69 -18.99
C HIS A 239 4.77 -3.00 -18.80
N THR A 240 4.01 -3.13 -17.71
CA THR A 240 3.20 -4.32 -17.42
C THR A 240 1.73 -3.97 -17.38
N GLN A 241 0.89 -4.74 -18.05
CA GLN A 241 -0.56 -4.70 -17.88
C GLN A 241 -1.01 -5.91 -17.07
N ILE A 242 -1.80 -5.64 -16.03
CA ILE A 242 -2.37 -6.67 -15.17
C ILE A 242 -3.82 -6.90 -15.58
N ILE A 243 -4.18 -8.17 -15.74
CA ILE A 243 -5.54 -8.64 -15.91
C ILE A 243 -5.89 -9.44 -14.66
N PHE A 244 -6.97 -9.05 -13.99
CA PHE A 244 -7.45 -9.75 -12.80
C PHE A 244 -8.46 -10.82 -13.21
N ASP A 245 -8.19 -12.05 -12.80
CA ASP A 245 -9.05 -13.20 -13.03
C ASP A 245 -9.64 -13.68 -11.71
N TYR A 246 -10.98 -13.63 -11.64
CA TYR A 246 -11.79 -14.05 -10.49
C TYR A 246 -12.55 -15.35 -10.76
N SER A 247 -12.26 -16.06 -11.86
CA SER A 247 -12.96 -17.31 -12.20
C SER A 247 -12.62 -18.48 -11.26
N GLY A 248 -11.43 -18.47 -10.66
CA GLY A 248 -10.90 -19.53 -9.79
C GLY A 248 -11.16 -19.35 -8.30
N LEU A 249 -12.17 -18.56 -7.91
CA LEU A 249 -12.46 -18.29 -6.50
C LEU A 249 -12.82 -19.57 -5.74
N THR A 250 -12.02 -19.88 -4.73
CA THR A 250 -12.33 -20.99 -3.80
C THR A 250 -13.43 -20.55 -2.85
N ASN A 251 -14.56 -21.26 -2.86
CA ASN A 251 -15.60 -21.08 -1.84
C ASN A 251 -15.05 -21.62 -0.52
N GLY A 252 -14.62 -20.74 0.39
CA GLY A 252 -14.19 -21.10 1.74
C GLY A 252 -15.31 -21.66 2.65
N GLY A 253 -16.38 -22.20 2.06
CA GLY A 253 -17.62 -22.57 2.73
C GLY A 253 -18.48 -21.36 3.08
N SER A 254 -19.73 -21.61 3.48
CA SER A 254 -20.70 -20.58 3.90
C SER A 254 -20.29 -19.82 5.16
N MET A 255 -19.25 -20.28 5.87
CA MET A 255 -18.74 -19.72 7.13
C MET A 255 -17.35 -19.11 7.00
N ALA A 256 -16.75 -19.03 5.80
CA ALA A 256 -15.43 -18.41 5.63
C ALA A 256 -15.43 -16.95 6.09
N GLY A 257 -14.45 -16.60 6.94
CA GLY A 257 -14.29 -15.24 7.47
C GLY A 257 -15.34 -14.82 8.50
N THR A 258 -16.20 -15.74 8.97
CA THR A 258 -16.97 -15.49 10.20
C THR A 258 -16.01 -15.52 11.41
N PRO A 259 -16.10 -14.58 12.35
CA PRO A 259 -15.29 -14.59 13.57
C PRO A 259 -15.64 -15.75 14.50
#